data_AF-A0A5N5U2J9-F1
#
_entry.id   AF-A0A5N5U2J9-F1
#
_cell.length_a   1.000
_cell.length_b   1.000
_cell.length_c   1.000
_cell.angle_alpha   90.00
_cell.angle_beta   90.00
_cell.angle_gamma   90.00
#
_symmetry.space_group_name_H-M   'P 1'
#
loop_
_entity.id
_entity.type
_entity.pdbx_description
1 polymer ?
#
loop_
_entity_poly.entity_id
_entity_poly.type
_entity_poly.pdbx_seq_one_letter_code
_entity_poly.pdbx_strand_id
1 'polypeptide(L)'
;MSDDDSGWQDRLVGARMSVDTEFDDRVEASSFSRQEWGLIMTATEFDIEDGDEPRLYANTAHLEDIMPEVQKMTAQGPMGGTQQESSSGILGKVTSALGLGGDDGEDLSDQLAEAEQLTQQYADELQSHLESRGTWADIVAAYREQE
;
A
#
# COMPACT_ATOMS: atom_id res chain seq x y z
N MET A 1 -4.77 10.21 -28.66
CA MET A 1 -4.73 9.99 -27.21
C MET A 1 -6.16 9.62 -26.88
N SER A 2 -6.37 8.34 -26.57
CA SER A 2 -7.71 7.78 -26.38
C SER A 2 -8.10 7.96 -24.92
N ASP A 3 -9.17 8.73 -24.69
CA ASP A 3 -9.79 8.99 -23.39
C ASP A 3 -10.76 7.85 -23.03
N ASP A 4 -10.26 6.62 -22.83
CA ASP A 4 -11.10 5.44 -22.55
C ASP A 4 -10.82 4.75 -21.20
N ASP A 5 -9.83 5.18 -20.42
CA ASP A 5 -9.53 4.58 -19.10
C ASP A 5 -10.41 5.13 -17.96
N SER A 6 -11.09 6.24 -18.20
CA SER A 6 -11.64 7.11 -17.15
C SER A 6 -13.04 6.70 -16.68
N GLY A 7 -13.77 5.84 -17.38
CA GLY A 7 -15.22 5.69 -17.15
C GLY A 7 -15.58 5.00 -15.84
N TRP A 8 -14.86 3.94 -15.49
CA TRP A 8 -15.11 3.14 -14.30
C TRP A 8 -14.18 3.53 -13.14
N GLN A 9 -12.92 3.87 -13.44
CA GLN A 9 -11.95 4.38 -12.47
C GLN A 9 -12.40 5.72 -11.86
N ASP A 10 -13.02 6.63 -12.62
CA ASP A 10 -13.56 7.87 -12.05
C ASP A 10 -14.66 7.60 -11.01
N ARG A 11 -15.42 6.51 -11.18
CA ARG A 11 -16.46 6.10 -10.23
C ARG A 11 -15.86 5.54 -8.93
N LEU A 12 -14.65 4.98 -9.00
CA LEU A 12 -13.91 4.53 -7.81
C LEU A 12 -13.41 5.68 -6.95
N VAL A 13 -13.02 6.82 -7.55
CA VAL A 13 -12.41 7.96 -6.82
C VAL A 13 -13.25 8.38 -5.61
N GLY A 14 -14.58 8.46 -5.76
CA GLY A 14 -15.48 8.84 -4.68
C GLY A 14 -15.56 7.81 -3.56
N ALA A 15 -15.50 6.52 -3.88
CA ALA A 15 -15.47 5.45 -2.88
C ALA A 15 -14.10 5.36 -2.19
N ARG A 16 -13.02 5.55 -2.95
CA ARG A 16 -11.63 5.56 -2.47
C ARG A 16 -11.44 6.54 -1.31
N MET A 17 -11.94 7.77 -1.44
CA MET A 17 -11.86 8.77 -0.35
C MET A 17 -12.50 8.31 0.97
N SER A 18 -13.58 7.52 0.90
CA SER A 18 -14.24 6.96 2.09
C SER A 18 -13.39 5.84 2.69
N VAL A 19 -12.96 4.91 1.84
CA VAL A 19 -12.19 3.74 2.26
C VAL A 19 -10.81 4.14 2.77
N ASP A 20 -10.16 5.16 2.19
CA ASP A 20 -8.88 5.71 2.67
C ASP A 20 -8.95 6.08 4.16
N THR A 21 -10.06 6.69 4.59
CA THR A 21 -10.25 7.08 6.00
C THR A 21 -10.55 5.87 6.88
N GLU A 22 -11.34 4.92 6.41
CA GLU A 22 -11.69 3.69 7.15
C GLU A 22 -10.50 2.74 7.28
N PHE A 23 -9.57 2.79 6.33
CA PHE A 23 -8.41 1.91 6.24
C PHE A 23 -7.20 2.45 7.01
N ASP A 24 -7.22 3.72 7.44
CA ASP A 24 -6.16 4.35 8.25
C ASP A 24 -5.77 3.49 9.47
N ASP A 25 -6.76 2.94 10.19
CA ASP A 25 -6.52 2.10 11.38
C ASP A 25 -5.73 0.82 11.04
N ARG A 26 -5.94 0.25 9.85
CA ARG A 26 -5.22 -0.95 9.38
C ARG A 26 -3.79 -0.59 8.97
N VAL A 27 -3.61 0.56 8.34
CA VAL A 27 -2.27 1.08 8.01
C VAL A 27 -1.47 1.33 9.28
N GLU A 28 -2.07 1.95 10.30
CA GLU A 28 -1.39 2.20 11.59
C GLU A 28 -1.04 0.92 12.36
N ALA A 29 -1.75 -0.18 12.10
CA ALA A 29 -1.45 -1.49 12.64
C ALA A 29 -0.43 -2.30 11.80
N SER A 30 -0.09 -1.83 10.60
CA SER A 30 0.88 -2.45 9.69
C SER A 30 2.31 -1.99 9.99
N SER A 31 3.28 -2.53 9.24
CA SER A 31 4.66 -2.05 9.26
C SER A 31 4.87 -0.69 8.58
N PHE A 32 3.84 -0.14 7.91
CA PHE A 32 3.93 1.10 7.14
C PHE A 32 3.35 2.30 7.89
N SER A 33 4.07 3.42 7.83
CA SER A 33 3.52 4.73 8.14
C SER A 33 2.54 5.21 7.05
N ARG A 34 1.71 6.19 7.39
CA ARG A 34 0.77 6.82 6.43
C ARG A 34 1.47 7.41 5.18
N GLN A 35 2.72 7.87 5.32
CA GLN A 35 3.50 8.42 4.19
C GLN A 35 3.99 7.32 3.25
N GLU A 36 4.51 6.23 3.82
CA GLU A 36 4.95 5.05 3.07
C GLU A 36 3.76 4.38 2.37
N TRP A 37 2.62 4.26 3.06
CA TRP A 37 1.37 3.80 2.48
C TRP A 37 0.92 4.66 1.30
N GLY A 38 1.05 5.99 1.41
CA GLY A 38 0.78 6.89 0.29
C GLY A 38 1.63 6.57 -0.95
N LEU A 39 2.93 6.27 -0.77
CA LEU A 39 3.80 5.89 -1.88
C LEU A 39 3.40 4.54 -2.47
N ILE A 40 3.14 3.53 -1.65
CA ILE A 40 2.64 2.20 -2.07
C ILE A 40 1.36 2.35 -2.91
N MET A 41 0.41 3.16 -2.44
CA MET A 41 -0.88 3.39 -3.11
C MET A 41 -0.79 4.22 -4.39
N THR A 42 0.35 4.86 -4.67
CA THR A 42 0.61 5.50 -5.97
C THR A 42 1.17 4.54 -7.01
N ALA A 43 1.81 3.46 -6.57
CA ALA A 43 2.31 2.38 -7.43
C ALA A 43 1.31 1.23 -7.55
N THR A 44 0.21 1.27 -6.79
CA THR A 44 -0.87 0.29 -6.88
C THR A 44 -1.90 0.75 -7.91
N GLU A 45 -2.16 -0.10 -8.88
CA GLU A 45 -3.25 0.08 -9.85
C GLU A 45 -4.41 -0.84 -9.48
N PHE A 46 -5.64 -0.44 -9.80
CA PHE A 46 -6.82 -1.28 -9.57
C PHE A 46 -7.38 -1.75 -10.90
N ASP A 47 -7.81 -3.00 -10.93
CA ASP A 47 -8.41 -3.62 -12.11
C ASP A 47 -9.48 -4.64 -11.66
N ILE A 48 -10.33 -5.07 -12.59
CA ILE A 48 -11.42 -6.02 -12.33
C ILE A 48 -11.08 -7.36 -12.98
N GLU A 49 -10.98 -8.40 -12.16
CA GLU A 49 -10.99 -9.77 -12.67
C GLU A 49 -12.41 -10.09 -13.16
N ASP A 50 -12.63 -10.02 -14.48
CA ASP A 50 -13.93 -10.33 -15.07
C ASP A 50 -14.16 -11.85 -15.13
N GLY A 51 -15.21 -12.29 -14.48
CA GLY A 51 -15.62 -13.69 -14.39
C GLY A 51 -17.10 -13.81 -14.03
N ASP A 52 -17.53 -15.03 -13.65
CA ASP A 52 -18.89 -15.25 -13.17
C ASP A 52 -19.22 -14.42 -11.92
N GLU A 53 -18.19 -14.17 -11.08
CA GLU A 53 -18.24 -13.30 -9.91
C GLU A 53 -17.08 -12.29 -10.01
N PRO A 54 -17.34 -11.10 -10.60
CA PRO A 54 -16.32 -10.07 -10.82
C PRO A 54 -15.72 -9.57 -9.51
N ARG A 55 -14.40 -9.38 -9.48
CA ARG A 55 -13.67 -8.95 -8.28
C ARG A 55 -12.72 -7.81 -8.58
N LEU A 56 -12.65 -6.84 -7.68
CA LEU A 56 -11.64 -5.80 -7.69
C LEU A 56 -10.33 -6.38 -7.15
N TYR A 57 -9.23 -6.22 -7.87
CA TYR A 57 -7.91 -6.62 -7.40
C TYR A 57 -6.92 -5.46 -7.47
N ALA A 58 -5.93 -5.50 -6.58
CA ALA A 58 -4.81 -4.58 -6.59
C ALA A 58 -3.70 -5.17 -7.47
N ASN A 59 -3.37 -4.49 -8.56
CA ASN A 59 -2.18 -4.79 -9.34
C ASN A 59 -0.95 -4.15 -8.66
N THR A 60 -0.07 -5.01 -8.18
CA THR A 60 1.11 -4.65 -7.39
C THR A 60 2.42 -4.86 -8.14
N ALA A 61 2.37 -5.02 -9.47
CA ALA A 61 3.55 -5.30 -10.30
C ALA A 61 4.66 -4.22 -10.17
N HIS A 62 4.29 -3.00 -9.76
CA HIS A 62 5.20 -1.87 -9.57
C HIS A 62 5.67 -1.69 -8.12
N LEU A 63 5.20 -2.51 -7.18
CA LEU A 63 5.59 -2.37 -5.78
C LEU A 63 7.08 -2.70 -5.58
N GLU A 64 7.60 -3.75 -6.23
CA GLU A 64 9.01 -4.14 -6.15
C GLU A 64 9.97 -2.98 -6.48
N ASP A 65 9.60 -2.15 -7.45
CA ASP A 65 10.40 -1.00 -7.89
C ASP A 65 10.44 0.14 -6.85
N ILE A 66 9.37 0.32 -6.06
CA ILE A 66 9.24 1.43 -5.10
C ILE A 66 9.62 1.04 -3.67
N MET A 67 9.68 -0.26 -3.34
CA MET A 67 10.02 -0.72 -1.98
C MET A 67 11.37 -0.17 -1.46
N PRO A 68 12.43 -0.06 -2.28
CA PRO A 68 13.67 0.57 -1.84
C PRO A 68 13.52 2.04 -1.44
N GLU A 69 12.59 2.78 -2.05
CA GLU A 69 12.31 4.16 -1.67
C GLU A 69 11.45 4.25 -0.40
N VAL A 70 10.50 3.32 -0.24
CA VAL A 70 9.71 3.15 1.00
C VAL A 70 10.64 2.96 2.20
N GLN A 71 11.60 2.04 2.12
CA GLN A 71 12.55 1.80 3.23
C GLN A 71 13.43 3.01 3.57
N LYS A 72 13.83 3.79 2.56
CA LYS A 72 14.60 5.02 2.80
C LYS A 72 13.80 6.03 3.61
N MET A 73 12.47 6.10 3.42
CA MET A 73 11.60 6.97 4.23
C MET A 73 11.58 6.53 5.69
N THR A 74 11.53 5.21 5.95
CA THR A 74 11.61 4.64 7.31
C THR A 74 12.93 5.03 7.99
N ALA A 75 14.05 4.85 7.28
CA ALA A 75 15.39 5.13 7.80
C ALA A 75 15.64 6.63 8.08
N GLN A 76 14.93 7.52 7.36
CA GLN A 76 15.03 8.98 7.49
C GLN A 76 13.98 9.59 8.43
N GLY A 77 13.13 8.77 9.06
CA GLY A 77 12.17 9.22 10.07
C GLY A 77 12.84 9.92 11.27
N PRO A 78 12.08 10.48 12.24
CA PRO A 78 12.56 11.40 13.28
C PRO A 78 13.73 10.92 14.17
N MET A 79 14.17 9.67 14.04
CA MET A 79 15.30 9.05 14.72
C MET A 79 16.57 8.92 13.84
N GLY A 80 16.55 9.30 12.56
CA GLY A 80 17.67 9.20 11.59
C GLY A 80 18.74 10.29 11.73
N GLY A 81 18.98 10.79 12.94
CA GLY A 81 19.85 11.92 13.20
C GLY A 81 20.74 11.71 14.43
N THR A 82 21.66 10.74 14.39
CA THR A 82 22.84 10.75 15.27
C THR A 82 24.00 10.00 14.62
N GLN A 83 24.75 10.70 13.78
CA GLN A 83 26.14 10.36 13.53
C GLN A 83 26.99 11.62 13.67
N GLN A 84 27.36 11.94 14.92
CA GLN A 84 28.61 12.66 15.18
C GLN A 84 29.16 12.28 16.57
N GLU A 85 30.41 11.85 16.55
CA GLU A 85 31.22 11.41 17.69
C GLU A 85 31.31 12.44 18.82
N SER A 86 31.14 12.00 20.07
CA SER A 86 32.17 12.10 21.13
C SER A 86 31.61 11.86 22.53
N SER A 87 32.35 11.05 23.29
CA SER A 87 32.42 10.99 24.76
C SER A 87 31.25 10.45 25.59
N SER A 88 31.42 9.18 25.98
CA SER A 88 31.35 8.72 27.37
C SER A 88 30.07 8.99 28.19
N GLY A 89 29.20 8.00 28.28
CA GLY A 89 28.17 7.98 29.33
C GLY A 89 27.12 6.88 29.20
N ILE A 90 27.41 5.70 29.76
CA ILE A 90 26.48 4.76 30.39
C ILE A 90 24.98 4.87 30.03
N LEU A 91 24.55 4.20 28.97
CA LEU A 91 23.18 3.67 28.81
C LEU A 91 23.37 2.24 28.30
N GLY A 92 23.03 1.19 29.05
CA GLY A 92 21.65 0.88 29.41
C GLY A 92 21.24 -0.29 28.51
N LYS A 93 21.58 -1.50 28.94
CA LYS A 93 21.37 -2.78 28.26
C LYS A 93 19.91 -2.92 27.76
N VAL A 94 19.67 -2.76 26.46
CA VAL A 94 18.85 -3.60 25.57
C VAL A 94 19.21 -3.21 24.12
N THR A 95 20.31 -3.76 23.60
CA THR A 95 20.63 -3.75 22.16
C THR A 95 21.17 -5.12 21.79
N SER A 96 20.33 -6.14 22.01
CA SER A 96 20.57 -7.50 21.51
C SER A 96 19.58 -7.79 20.39
N ALA A 97 19.63 -7.00 19.32
CA ALA A 97 18.98 -7.28 18.04
C ALA A 97 19.51 -6.42 16.88
N LEU A 98 20.60 -5.66 17.05
CA LEU A 98 21.26 -5.02 15.92
C LEU A 98 22.20 -6.04 15.25
N GLY A 99 21.56 -6.98 14.54
CA GLY A 99 22.18 -7.81 13.54
C GLY A 99 22.52 -6.97 12.32
N LEU A 100 23.63 -6.25 12.40
CA LEU A 100 24.36 -5.80 11.22
C LEU A 100 25.09 -7.01 10.66
N GLY A 101 24.58 -7.59 9.57
CA GLY A 101 25.29 -8.66 8.88
C GLY A 101 24.42 -9.49 7.96
N GLY A 102 23.91 -8.87 6.89
CA GLY A 102 23.43 -9.57 5.70
C GLY A 102 22.00 -10.05 5.81
N ASP A 103 21.04 -9.15 5.64
CA ASP A 103 19.70 -9.52 5.16
C ASP A 103 18.88 -8.33 4.63
N ASP A 104 19.48 -7.49 3.78
CA ASP A 104 18.70 -6.47 3.07
C ASP A 104 17.67 -7.10 2.11
N GLY A 105 17.76 -8.41 1.83
CA GLY A 105 16.89 -9.14 0.91
C GLY A 105 15.62 -9.71 1.53
N GLU A 106 15.69 -10.39 2.68
CA GLU A 106 14.51 -10.99 3.33
C GLU A 106 13.60 -9.92 3.94
N ASP A 107 14.15 -8.84 4.52
CA ASP A 107 13.35 -7.72 5.05
C ASP A 107 12.59 -6.98 3.94
N LEU A 108 13.23 -6.72 2.79
CA LEU A 108 12.57 -6.19 1.59
C LEU A 108 11.47 -7.13 1.08
N SER A 109 11.71 -8.44 1.12
CA SER A 109 10.77 -9.46 0.63
C SER A 109 9.53 -9.56 1.52
N ASP A 110 9.71 -9.57 2.84
CA ASP A 110 8.63 -9.62 3.82
C ASP A 110 7.80 -8.33 3.79
N GLN A 111 8.44 -7.17 3.69
CA GLN A 111 7.72 -5.90 3.54
C GLN A 111 7.00 -5.82 2.19
N LEU A 112 7.59 -6.31 1.10
CA LEU A 112 6.91 -6.36 -0.21
C LEU A 112 5.64 -7.22 -0.10
N ALA A 113 5.74 -8.42 0.49
CA ALA A 113 4.60 -9.30 0.69
C ALA A 113 3.52 -8.67 1.59
N GLU A 114 3.91 -7.93 2.63
CA GLU A 114 2.96 -7.18 3.46
C GLU A 114 2.27 -6.06 2.66
N ALA A 115 3.00 -5.32 1.83
CA ALA A 115 2.44 -4.27 0.98
C ALA A 115 1.44 -4.85 -0.03
N GLU A 116 1.78 -5.96 -0.67
CA GLU A 116 0.89 -6.67 -1.60
C GLU A 116 -0.39 -7.17 -0.89
N GLN A 117 -0.23 -7.76 0.30
CA GLN A 117 -1.38 -8.20 1.08
C GLN A 117 -2.26 -7.03 1.53
N LEU A 118 -1.66 -5.92 1.96
CA LEU A 118 -2.39 -4.76 2.46
C LEU A 118 -3.15 -4.04 1.35
N THR A 119 -2.56 -3.94 0.16
CA THR A 119 -3.22 -3.38 -1.05
C THR A 119 -4.36 -4.28 -1.54
N GLN A 120 -4.22 -5.60 -1.48
CA GLN A 120 -5.34 -6.49 -1.78
C GLN A 120 -6.48 -6.36 -0.76
N GLN A 121 -6.17 -6.26 0.55
CA GLN A 121 -7.19 -6.00 1.57
C GLN A 121 -7.89 -4.66 1.37
N TYR A 122 -7.18 -3.65 0.87
CA TYR A 122 -7.77 -2.38 0.48
C TYR A 122 -8.74 -2.55 -0.70
N ALA A 123 -8.36 -3.31 -1.73
CA ALA A 123 -9.24 -3.62 -2.86
C ALA A 123 -10.52 -4.36 -2.41
N ASP A 124 -10.39 -5.33 -1.51
CA ASP A 124 -11.52 -6.07 -0.95
C ASP A 124 -12.48 -5.16 -0.16
N GLU A 125 -11.93 -4.23 0.64
CA GLU A 125 -12.72 -3.24 1.37
C GLU A 125 -13.42 -2.27 0.41
N LEU A 126 -12.71 -1.82 -0.63
CA LEU A 126 -13.25 -0.94 -1.65
C LEU A 126 -14.41 -1.60 -2.41
N GLN A 127 -14.26 -2.86 -2.81
CA GLN A 127 -15.36 -3.62 -3.40
C GLN A 127 -16.53 -3.75 -2.42
N SER A 128 -16.27 -4.15 -1.17
CA SER A 128 -17.31 -4.31 -0.14
C SER A 128 -18.08 -3.01 0.09
N HIS A 129 -17.38 -1.88 0.09
CA HIS A 129 -17.97 -0.56 0.21
C HIS A 129 -18.90 -0.25 -0.97
N LEU A 130 -18.46 -0.53 -2.20
CA LEU A 130 -19.24 -0.33 -3.43
C LEU A 130 -20.47 -1.24 -3.49
N GLU A 131 -20.35 -2.49 -3.06
CA GLU A 131 -21.45 -3.44 -2.95
C GLU A 131 -22.48 -2.98 -1.92
N SER A 132 -22.03 -2.50 -0.76
CA SER A 132 -22.92 -1.98 0.29
C SER A 132 -23.73 -0.76 -0.17
N ARG A 133 -23.17 0.05 -1.08
CA ARG A 133 -23.84 1.19 -1.70
C ARG A 133 -24.67 0.81 -2.93
N GLY A 134 -24.60 -0.43 -3.37
CA GLY A 134 -25.29 -0.93 -4.56
C GLY A 134 -24.70 -0.43 -5.88
N THR A 135 -23.46 0.09 -5.89
CA THR A 135 -22.82 0.69 -7.07
C THR A 135 -21.82 -0.24 -7.76
N TRP A 136 -21.51 -1.40 -7.17
CA TRP A 136 -20.56 -2.36 -7.74
C TRP A 136 -20.98 -2.86 -9.13
N ALA A 137 -22.24 -3.23 -9.30
CA ALA A 137 -22.76 -3.71 -10.59
C ALA A 137 -22.64 -2.66 -11.71
N ASP A 138 -22.82 -1.38 -11.39
CA ASP A 138 -22.66 -0.28 -12.35
C ASP A 138 -21.19 -0.06 -12.74
N ILE A 139 -20.25 -0.33 -11.84
CA ILE A 139 -18.82 -0.26 -12.10
C ILE A 139 -18.39 -1.40 -13.01
N VAL A 140 -18.80 -2.64 -12.71
CA VAL A 140 -18.54 -3.81 -13.57
C VAL A 140 -19.14 -3.62 -14.97
N ALA A 141 -20.36 -3.09 -15.05
CA ALA A 141 -20.99 -2.79 -16.33
C ALA A 141 -20.15 -1.78 -17.14
N ALA A 142 -19.71 -0.69 -16.51
CA ALA A 142 -18.86 0.30 -17.17
C ALA A 142 -17.51 -0.29 -17.59
N TYR A 143 -16.88 -1.12 -16.76
CA TYR A 143 -15.64 -1.81 -17.11
C TYR A 143 -15.79 -2.64 -18.39
N ARG A 144 -16.83 -3.47 -18.48
CA ARG A 144 -17.13 -4.30 -19.67
C ARG A 144 -17.50 -3.51 -20.93
N GLU A 145 -17.82 -2.22 -20.81
CA GLU A 145 -18.06 -1.35 -21.97
C GLU A 145 -16.77 -0.77 -22.56
N GLN A 146 -15.66 -0.79 -21.79
CA GLN A 146 -14.34 -0.26 -22.19
C GLN A 146 -13.41 -1.36 -22.78
N GLU A 147 -13.75 -2.64 -22.59
CA GLU A 147 -13.07 -3.82 -23.18
C GLU A 147 -13.57 -4.13 -24.61
#